data_AF-A0A6M5YFC8-F1
#
_entry.id   AF-A0A6M5YFC8-F1
#
_cell.length_a   1.000
_cell.length_b   1.000
_cell.length_c   1.000
_cell.angle_alpha   90.00
_cell.angle_beta   90.00
_cell.angle_gamma   90.00
#
_symmetry.space_group_name_H-M   'P 1'
#
loop_
_entity.id
_entity.type
_entity.pdbx_description
1 polymer ?
#
loop_
_entity_poly.entity_id
_entity_poly.type
_entity_poly.pdbx_seq_one_letter_code
_entity_poly.pdbx_strand_id
1 'polypeptide(L)'
;MAKGLIQLSYCKIIDASASKPWDKAVFDDTYQEFFMQAQLYNPEAKYQTFRELLDNVPNAEQLHYLTSRVAMGDLKQLNQQIPDVVNAFGRLFLPFTQFKFEILASHVKKKEAHRIAIFFYSDPLTWIDTVADKLLIAYGDQRAALQAGQEVNTDLVALQPNLSIWSYQPLNSVG
;
A
#
# COMPACT_ATOMS: atom_id res chain seq x y z
N MET A 1 23.97 -15.99 -8.09
CA MET A 1 22.82 -16.20 -9.01
C MET A 1 21.59 -15.60 -8.37
N ALA A 2 20.67 -15.01 -9.14
CA ALA A 2 19.44 -14.43 -8.61
C ALA A 2 18.63 -15.45 -7.80
N LYS A 3 18.00 -14.99 -6.73
CA LYS A 3 17.19 -15.84 -5.83
C LYS A 3 15.80 -16.10 -6.42
N GLY A 4 15.21 -15.13 -7.11
CA GLY A 4 13.93 -15.31 -7.81
C GLY A 4 13.27 -13.99 -8.20
N LEU A 5 12.00 -14.07 -8.56
CA LEU A 5 11.14 -12.91 -8.81
C LEU A 5 10.27 -12.67 -7.58
N ILE A 6 10.17 -11.42 -7.14
CA ILE A 6 9.35 -11.02 -6.00
C ILE A 6 8.44 -9.84 -6.38
N GLN A 7 7.38 -9.65 -5.60
CA GLN A 7 6.74 -8.35 -5.44
C GLN A 7 6.82 -7.93 -3.99
N LEU A 8 7.04 -6.64 -3.74
CA LEU A 8 6.98 -6.07 -2.41
C LEU A 8 5.59 -5.50 -2.15
N SER A 9 5.12 -5.59 -0.91
CA SER A 9 3.95 -4.84 -0.45
C SER A 9 4.34 -3.91 0.70
N TYR A 10 3.88 -2.67 0.61
CA TYR A 10 4.02 -1.66 1.66
C TYR A 10 2.64 -1.27 2.19
N CYS A 11 2.43 -1.38 3.51
CA CYS A 11 1.21 -0.91 4.16
C CYS A 11 1.42 0.47 4.77
N LYS A 12 0.73 1.48 4.23
CA LYS A 12 0.66 2.80 4.83
C LYS A 12 -0.59 2.93 5.68
N ILE A 13 -0.40 3.11 6.98
CA ILE A 13 -1.49 3.40 7.92
C ILE A 13 -1.58 4.92 8.07
N ILE A 14 -2.79 5.46 7.94
CA ILE A 14 -3.07 6.89 8.08
C ILE A 14 -4.16 7.05 9.14
N ASP A 15 -3.90 7.91 10.11
CA ASP A 15 -4.80 8.26 11.20
C ASP A 15 -4.64 9.74 11.59
N ALA A 16 -5.27 10.14 12.69
CA ALA A 16 -5.27 11.52 13.17
C ALA A 16 -3.87 12.10 13.47
N SER A 17 -2.82 11.27 13.58
CA SER A 17 -1.44 11.71 13.75
C SER A 17 -0.74 12.12 12.44
N ALA A 18 -1.41 11.97 11.29
CA ALA A 18 -0.89 12.34 9.98
C ALA A 18 -0.41 13.79 9.93
N SER A 19 0.90 13.97 9.71
CA SER A 19 1.56 15.28 9.67
C SER A 19 2.10 15.65 8.29
N LYS A 20 2.38 14.66 7.44
CA LYS A 20 2.81 14.90 6.06
C LYS A 20 1.63 15.44 5.24
N PRO A 21 1.85 16.40 4.32
CA PRO A 21 0.77 17.02 3.55
C PRO A 21 -0.11 16.01 2.80
N TRP A 22 0.51 15.02 2.14
CA TRP A 22 -0.21 13.97 1.43
C TRP A 22 -1.05 13.11 2.39
N ASP A 23 -0.45 12.64 3.49
CA ASP A 23 -1.14 11.82 4.49
C ASP A 23 -2.36 12.54 5.08
N LYS A 24 -2.21 13.84 5.36
CA LYS A 24 -3.28 14.69 5.90
C LYS A 24 -4.41 14.87 4.90
N ALA A 25 -4.09 15.12 3.62
CA ALA A 25 -5.10 15.25 2.57
C ALA A 25 -5.92 13.95 2.43
N VAL A 26 -5.24 12.81 2.33
CA VAL A 26 -5.90 11.50 2.26
C VAL A 26 -6.79 11.28 3.49
N PHE A 27 -6.28 11.53 4.70
CA PHE A 27 -7.03 11.38 5.94
C PHE A 27 -8.30 12.25 5.98
N ASP A 28 -8.16 13.51 5.58
CA ASP A 28 -9.25 14.48 5.61
C ASP A 28 -10.34 14.07 4.61
N ASP A 29 -9.95 13.71 3.39
CA ASP A 29 -10.85 13.33 2.30
C ASP A 29 -11.55 12.00 2.57
N THR A 30 -10.82 10.98 3.02
CA THR A 30 -11.42 9.66 3.30
C THR A 30 -12.35 9.69 4.50
N TYR A 31 -12.09 10.55 5.49
CA TYR A 31 -13.03 10.74 6.59
C TYR A 31 -14.34 11.39 6.12
N GLN A 32 -14.26 12.43 5.29
CA GLN A 32 -15.45 13.10 4.75
C GLN A 32 -16.28 12.15 3.90
N GLU A 33 -15.64 11.39 3.02
CA GLU A 33 -16.34 10.41 2.19
C GLU A 33 -16.97 9.31 3.05
N PHE A 34 -16.23 8.76 4.03
CA PHE A 34 -16.80 7.80 4.98
C PHE A 34 -18.03 8.38 5.69
N PHE A 35 -17.96 9.62 6.17
CA PHE A 35 -19.08 10.26 6.86
C PHE A 35 -20.31 10.37 5.97
N MET A 36 -20.14 10.86 4.74
CA MET A 36 -21.24 10.98 3.77
C MET A 36 -21.87 9.63 3.44
N GLN A 37 -21.04 8.62 3.15
CA GLN A 37 -21.51 7.29 2.77
C GLN A 37 -22.18 6.59 3.97
N ALA A 38 -21.60 6.68 5.17
CA ALA A 38 -22.17 6.08 6.37
C ALA A 38 -23.58 6.60 6.69
N GLN A 39 -23.88 7.87 6.41
CA GLN A 39 -25.23 8.42 6.60
C GLN A 39 -26.27 7.76 5.70
N LEU A 40 -25.91 7.38 4.46
CA LEU A 40 -26.82 6.71 3.54
C LEU A 40 -27.16 5.28 4.01
N TYR A 41 -26.20 4.60 4.62
CA TYR A 41 -26.36 3.25 5.16
C TYR A 41 -27.03 3.22 6.54
N ASN A 42 -27.06 4.36 7.24
CA ASN A 42 -27.56 4.48 8.61
C ASN A 42 -28.41 5.75 8.79
N PRO A 43 -29.57 5.83 8.10
CA PRO A 43 -30.40 7.03 8.09
C PRO A 43 -30.99 7.38 9.47
N GLU A 44 -31.21 6.38 10.33
CA GLU A 44 -31.68 6.57 11.71
C GLU A 44 -30.55 7.00 12.67
N ALA A 45 -29.30 7.11 12.19
CA ALA A 45 -28.13 7.41 13.00
C ALA A 45 -27.94 6.47 14.21
N LYS A 46 -28.37 5.21 14.09
CA LYS A 46 -28.32 4.22 15.18
C LYS A 46 -26.90 3.72 15.47
N TYR A 47 -26.11 3.49 14.42
CA TYR A 47 -24.73 2.98 14.51
C TYR A 47 -23.72 4.12 14.35
N GLN A 48 -22.74 4.23 15.24
CA GLN A 48 -21.83 5.38 15.28
C GLN A 48 -20.42 5.04 14.77
N THR A 49 -20.04 3.77 14.81
CA THR A 49 -18.74 3.28 14.37
C THR A 49 -18.82 2.47 13.09
N PHE A 50 -17.72 2.42 12.36
CA PHE A 50 -17.61 1.52 11.20
C PHE A 50 -17.85 0.05 11.58
N ARG A 51 -17.39 -0.38 12.76
CA ARG A 51 -17.60 -1.75 13.25
C ARG A 51 -19.08 -2.05 13.46
N GLU A 52 -19.82 -1.15 14.11
CA GLU A 52 -21.26 -1.33 14.29
C GLU A 52 -22.01 -1.36 12.96
N LEU A 53 -21.60 -0.54 11.98
CA LEU A 53 -22.16 -0.59 10.62
C LEU A 53 -21.92 -1.97 9.99
N LEU A 54 -20.70 -2.49 10.04
CA LEU A 54 -20.38 -3.83 9.53
C LEU A 54 -21.21 -4.94 10.20
N ASP A 55 -21.41 -4.85 11.52
CA ASP A 55 -22.10 -5.89 12.28
C ASP A 55 -23.63 -5.87 12.10
N ASN A 56 -24.21 -4.72 11.71
CA ASN A 56 -25.67 -4.53 11.79
C ASN A 56 -26.33 -4.02 10.50
N VAL A 57 -25.57 -3.48 9.55
CA VAL A 57 -26.11 -2.90 8.31
C VAL A 57 -25.72 -3.78 7.13
N PRO A 58 -26.69 -4.33 6.38
CA PRO A 58 -26.39 -5.11 5.18
C PRO A 58 -25.56 -4.30 4.17
N ASN A 59 -24.58 -4.97 3.57
CA ASN A 59 -23.68 -4.41 2.56
C ASN A 59 -22.76 -3.26 3.05
N ALA A 60 -22.60 -3.06 4.36
CA ALA A 60 -21.73 -2.01 4.89
C ALA A 60 -20.25 -2.21 4.54
N GLU A 61 -19.82 -3.41 4.12
CA GLU A 61 -18.47 -3.67 3.61
C GLU A 61 -18.16 -2.85 2.34
N GLN A 62 -19.19 -2.42 1.59
CA GLN A 62 -19.03 -1.56 0.42
C GLN A 62 -18.44 -0.19 0.76
N LEU A 63 -18.54 0.25 2.03
CA LEU A 63 -17.95 1.51 2.49
C LEU A 63 -16.44 1.56 2.24
N HIS A 64 -15.74 0.43 2.26
CA HIS A 64 -14.33 0.36 1.84
C HIS A 64 -14.13 0.88 0.42
N TYR A 65 -14.88 0.32 -0.53
CA TYR A 65 -14.79 0.67 -1.93
C TYR A 65 -15.24 2.12 -2.18
N LEU A 66 -16.37 2.52 -1.61
CA LEU A 66 -16.90 3.88 -1.76
C LEU A 66 -15.91 4.93 -1.25
N THR A 67 -15.37 4.71 -0.05
CA THR A 67 -14.37 5.61 0.55
C THR A 67 -13.05 5.61 -0.22
N SER A 68 -12.65 4.49 -0.83
CA SER A 68 -11.41 4.44 -1.62
C SER A 68 -11.44 5.34 -2.87
N ARG A 69 -12.63 5.72 -3.37
CA ARG A 69 -12.75 6.50 -4.60
C ARG A 69 -12.17 7.90 -4.49
N VAL A 70 -12.25 8.53 -3.31
CA VAL A 70 -11.66 9.86 -3.10
C VAL A 70 -10.13 9.77 -2.97
N ALA A 71 -9.62 8.71 -2.35
CA ALA A 71 -8.18 8.45 -2.25
C ALA A 71 -7.50 8.28 -3.62
N MET A 72 -8.24 7.92 -4.68
CA MET A 72 -7.70 7.85 -6.04
C MET A 72 -7.12 9.18 -6.54
N GLY A 73 -7.67 10.31 -6.11
CA GLY A 73 -7.14 11.63 -6.45
C GLY A 73 -5.75 11.84 -5.88
N ASP A 74 -5.57 11.51 -4.60
CA ASP A 74 -4.30 11.63 -3.90
C ASP A 74 -3.26 10.61 -4.38
N LEU A 75 -3.68 9.39 -4.71
CA LEU A 75 -2.79 8.36 -5.23
C LEU A 75 -2.11 8.78 -6.55
N LYS A 76 -2.77 9.59 -7.38
CA LYS A 76 -2.16 10.13 -8.61
C LYS A 76 -0.97 11.05 -8.32
N GLN A 77 -0.97 11.74 -7.19
CA GLN A 77 0.11 12.66 -6.80
C GLN A 77 1.41 11.91 -6.47
N LEU A 78 1.34 10.60 -6.19
CA LEU A 78 2.50 9.77 -5.91
C LEU A 78 3.31 9.42 -7.17
N ASN A 79 2.85 9.80 -8.37
CA ASN A 79 3.54 9.49 -9.65
C ASN A 79 3.94 8.02 -9.77
N GLN A 80 3.04 7.11 -9.34
CA GLN A 80 3.25 5.66 -9.36
C GLN A 80 4.45 5.16 -8.54
N GLN A 81 4.92 5.94 -7.55
CA GLN A 81 5.98 5.52 -6.62
C GLN A 81 5.41 5.20 -5.24
N ILE A 82 5.80 4.07 -4.66
CA ILE A 82 5.38 3.70 -3.30
C ILE A 82 5.89 4.76 -2.32
N PRO A 83 5.02 5.36 -1.49
CA PRO A 83 5.44 6.40 -0.55
C PRO A 83 6.29 5.79 0.57
N ASP A 84 7.16 6.60 1.17
CA ASP A 84 7.99 6.26 2.34
C ASP A 84 9.01 5.12 2.15
N VAL A 85 9.03 4.46 1.00
CA VAL A 85 10.04 3.45 0.67
C VAL A 85 11.11 4.08 -0.22
N VAL A 86 12.31 4.24 0.34
CA VAL A 86 13.46 4.84 -0.34
C VAL A 86 14.58 3.84 -0.57
N ASN A 87 15.36 4.05 -1.63
CA ASN A 87 16.58 3.29 -1.86
C ASN A 87 17.71 3.75 -0.91
N ALA A 88 18.89 3.14 -1.05
CA ALA A 88 20.08 3.52 -0.28
C ALA A 88 20.51 4.99 -0.43
N PHE A 89 20.03 5.72 -1.45
CA PHE A 89 20.28 7.14 -1.68
C PHE A 89 19.18 8.06 -1.12
N GLY A 90 18.16 7.51 -0.45
CA GLY A 90 17.04 8.27 0.08
C GLY A 90 16.03 8.74 -0.97
N ARG A 91 16.02 8.14 -2.17
CA ARG A 91 15.09 8.47 -3.26
C ARG A 91 13.96 7.45 -3.34
N LEU A 92 12.74 7.93 -3.61
CA LEU A 92 11.64 7.07 -4.02
C LEU A 92 12.02 6.40 -5.34
N PHE A 93 11.83 5.08 -5.41
CA PHE A 93 12.32 4.27 -6.53
C PHE A 93 11.40 3.10 -6.88
N LEU A 94 10.48 2.74 -5.99
CA LEU A 94 9.66 1.53 -6.09
C LEU A 94 8.37 1.83 -6.87
N PRO A 95 8.24 1.40 -8.14
CA PRO A 95 7.02 1.61 -8.89
C PRO A 95 5.90 0.70 -8.37
N PHE A 96 4.65 1.18 -8.45
CA PHE A 96 3.47 0.38 -8.19
C PHE A 96 2.37 0.64 -9.23
N THR A 97 1.65 -0.43 -9.58
CA THR A 97 0.45 -0.37 -10.44
C THR A 97 -0.82 -0.81 -9.72
N GLN A 98 -0.67 -1.43 -8.55
CA GLN A 98 -1.77 -1.99 -7.78
C GLN A 98 -1.74 -1.48 -6.33
N PHE A 99 -2.92 -1.24 -5.78
CA PHE A 99 -3.09 -0.92 -4.37
C PHE A 99 -4.42 -1.49 -3.85
N LYS A 100 -4.54 -1.59 -2.52
CA LYS A 100 -5.77 -1.95 -1.81
C LYS A 100 -6.02 -0.94 -0.70
N PHE A 101 -7.27 -0.50 -0.56
CA PHE A 101 -7.69 0.42 0.49
C PHE A 101 -8.56 -0.30 1.52
N GLU A 102 -8.33 -0.02 2.81
CA GLU A 102 -9.13 -0.53 3.92
C GLU A 102 -9.40 0.56 4.96
N ILE A 103 -10.61 0.56 5.52
CA ILE A 103 -10.98 1.33 6.71
C ILE A 103 -10.71 0.42 7.89
N LEU A 104 -9.75 0.76 8.74
CA LEU A 104 -9.44 -0.04 9.93
C LEU A 104 -10.40 0.31 11.08
N ALA A 105 -10.68 1.60 11.24
CA ALA A 105 -11.63 2.11 12.21
C ALA A 105 -12.16 3.47 11.74
N SER A 106 -13.39 3.79 12.10
CA SER A 106 -13.94 5.13 11.89
C SER A 106 -15.15 5.36 12.78
N HIS A 107 -15.49 6.62 13.01
CA HIS A 107 -16.64 7.03 13.79
C HIS A 107 -17.30 8.25 13.13
N VAL A 108 -18.62 8.22 12.94
CA VAL A 108 -19.35 9.23 12.14
C VAL A 108 -19.29 10.65 12.71
N LYS A 109 -18.98 10.82 14.00
CA LYS A 109 -18.82 12.15 14.65
C LYS A 109 -17.43 12.44 15.21
N LYS A 110 -16.50 11.49 15.16
CA LYS A 110 -15.19 11.58 15.82
C LYS A 110 -14.11 11.33 14.80
N LYS A 111 -13.63 12.41 14.17
CA LYS A 111 -12.63 12.35 13.11
C LYS A 111 -11.34 11.71 13.60
N GLU A 112 -10.98 11.96 14.84
CA GLU A 112 -9.80 11.40 15.50
C GLU A 112 -9.81 9.86 15.61
N ALA A 113 -10.98 9.22 15.49
CA ALA A 113 -11.12 7.76 15.47
C ALA A 113 -11.00 7.18 14.06
N HIS A 114 -10.87 8.01 13.02
CA HIS A 114 -10.66 7.55 11.65
C HIS A 114 -9.26 6.99 11.49
N ARG A 115 -9.17 5.80 10.90
CA ARG A 115 -7.92 5.11 10.63
C ARG A 115 -8.10 4.22 9.42
N ILE A 116 -7.20 4.37 8.46
CA ILE A 116 -7.21 3.62 7.20
C ILE A 116 -5.88 2.93 6.96
N ALA A 117 -5.88 1.95 6.07
CA ALA A 117 -4.70 1.33 5.50
C ALA A 117 -4.75 1.40 3.98
N ILE A 118 -3.62 1.73 3.37
CA ILE A 118 -3.40 1.61 1.93
C ILE A 118 -2.22 0.66 1.73
N PHE A 119 -2.50 -0.48 1.12
CA PHE A 119 -1.49 -1.44 0.70
C PHE A 119 -1.07 -1.11 -0.72
N PHE A 120 0.20 -0.84 -0.92
CA PHE A 120 0.81 -0.69 -2.23
C PHE A 120 1.49 -2.00 -2.62
N TYR A 121 1.37 -2.42 -3.87
CA TYR A 121 2.06 -3.60 -4.39
C TYR A 121 2.99 -3.18 -5.52
N SER A 122 4.27 -3.50 -5.36
CA SER A 122 5.26 -3.16 -6.38
C SER A 122 4.99 -3.90 -7.68
N ASP A 123 5.47 -3.33 -8.78
CA ASP A 123 5.70 -4.11 -9.99
C ASP A 123 6.71 -5.25 -9.70
N PRO A 124 6.77 -6.29 -10.54
CA PRO A 124 7.70 -7.40 -10.33
C PRO A 124 9.16 -6.92 -10.26
N LEU A 125 9.92 -7.52 -9.33
CA LEU A 125 11.33 -7.24 -9.10
C LEU A 125 12.11 -8.54 -9.11
N THR A 126 13.31 -8.51 -9.69
CA THR A 126 14.26 -9.62 -9.56
C THR A 126 15.03 -9.45 -8.26
N TRP A 127 14.88 -10.40 -7.34
CA TRP A 127 15.68 -10.47 -6.13
C TRP A 127 17.03 -11.11 -6.44
N ILE A 128 18.08 -10.30 -6.41
CA ILE A 128 19.44 -10.72 -6.75
C ILE A 128 20.11 -11.33 -5.52
N ASP A 129 20.16 -10.57 -4.42
CA ASP A 129 20.77 -11.02 -3.18
C ASP A 129 20.24 -10.28 -1.95
N THR A 130 20.75 -10.64 -0.77
CA THR A 130 20.44 -10.00 0.51
C THR A 130 21.74 -9.61 1.22
N VAL A 131 21.85 -8.33 1.58
CA VAL A 131 22.99 -7.78 2.32
C VAL A 131 22.45 -7.23 3.64
N ALA A 132 22.69 -7.96 4.73
CA ALA A 132 22.09 -7.69 6.04
C ALA A 132 20.56 -7.63 5.95
N ASP A 133 19.96 -6.49 6.31
CA ASP A 133 18.52 -6.22 6.27
C ASP A 133 18.04 -5.66 4.92
N LYS A 134 18.91 -5.65 3.89
CA LYS A 134 18.61 -5.06 2.59
C LYS A 134 18.50 -6.11 1.50
N LEU A 135 17.56 -5.91 0.58
CA LEU A 135 17.46 -6.66 -0.66
C LEU A 135 18.16 -5.89 -1.77
N LEU A 136 19.03 -6.58 -2.50
CA LEU A 136 19.53 -6.12 -3.80
C LEU A 136 18.53 -6.57 -4.86
N ILE A 137 17.91 -5.60 -5.54
CA ILE A 137 16.84 -5.85 -6.50
C ILE A 137 17.16 -5.22 -7.86
N ALA A 138 16.59 -5.79 -8.92
CA ALA A 138 16.49 -5.16 -10.24
C ALA A 138 15.02 -5.06 -10.66
N TYR A 139 14.71 -4.09 -11.51
CA TYR A 139 13.35 -3.82 -11.98
C TYR A 139 12.89 -4.85 -13.03
N GLY A 140 11.69 -5.40 -12.85
CA GLY A 140 11.13 -6.42 -13.74
C GLY A 140 11.79 -7.79 -13.56
N ASP A 141 11.50 -8.68 -14.51
CA ASP A 141 12.14 -9.99 -14.61
C ASP A 141 13.45 -9.90 -15.40
N GLN A 142 14.57 -9.91 -14.68
CA GLN A 142 15.94 -9.80 -15.17
C GLN A 142 16.70 -11.13 -15.03
N ARG A 143 16.00 -12.23 -14.74
CA ARG A 143 16.64 -13.54 -14.50
C ARG A 143 17.44 -14.00 -15.71
N ALA A 144 16.91 -13.84 -16.92
CA ALA A 144 17.59 -14.21 -18.17
C ALA A 144 18.85 -13.36 -18.43
N ALA A 145 18.76 -12.04 -18.23
CA ALA A 145 19.88 -11.12 -18.38
C ALA A 145 21.03 -11.48 -17.41
N LEU A 146 20.69 -11.72 -16.14
CA LEU A 146 21.66 -12.13 -15.11
C LEU A 146 22.30 -13.50 -15.42
N GLN A 147 21.53 -14.46 -15.94
CA GLN A 147 22.07 -15.76 -16.38
C GLN A 147 23.03 -15.62 -17.57
N ALA A 148 22.75 -14.68 -18.48
CA ALA A 148 23.60 -14.35 -19.61
C ALA A 148 24.83 -13.48 -19.24
N GLY A 149 24.99 -13.13 -17.95
CA GLY A 149 26.08 -12.26 -17.49
C GLY A 149 25.95 -10.80 -17.94
N GLN A 150 24.74 -10.36 -18.31
CA GLN A 150 24.47 -8.99 -18.70
C GLN A 150 24.38 -8.07 -17.48
N GLU A 151 24.80 -6.82 -17.66
CA GLU A 151 24.63 -5.77 -16.69
C GLU A 151 23.14 -5.42 -16.53
N VAL A 152 22.70 -5.22 -15.29
CA VAL A 152 21.33 -4.80 -14.95
C VAL A 152 21.38 -3.67 -13.93
N ASN A 153 20.47 -2.71 -14.07
CA ASN A 153 20.32 -1.64 -13.08
C ASN A 153 19.74 -2.19 -11.78
N THR A 154 20.31 -1.76 -10.65
CA THR A 154 19.93 -2.27 -9.34
C THR A 154 19.72 -1.15 -8.33
N ASP A 155 18.92 -1.45 -7.32
CA ASP A 155 18.78 -0.64 -6.12
C ASP A 155 18.88 -1.54 -4.87
N LEU A 156 19.26 -0.92 -3.75
CA LEU A 156 19.21 -1.53 -2.43
C LEU A 156 18.01 -0.99 -1.67
N VAL A 157 17.18 -1.89 -1.15
CA VAL A 157 16.00 -1.58 -0.34
C VAL A 157 16.09 -2.23 1.02
N ALA A 158 15.89 -1.46 2.09
CA ALA A 158 15.85 -1.99 3.45
C ALA A 158 14.49 -2.62 3.77
N LEU A 159 14.50 -3.75 4.45
CA LEU A 159 13.30 -4.35 5.05
C LEU A 159 12.89 -3.53 6.28
N GLN A 160 12.12 -2.47 6.02
CA GLN A 160 11.60 -1.57 7.02
C GLN A 160 10.21 -2.00 7.52
N PRO A 161 9.72 -1.46 8.66
CA PRO A 161 8.37 -1.74 9.13
C PRO A 161 7.31 -1.53 8.04
N ASN A 162 6.33 -2.43 8.01
CA ASN A 162 5.23 -2.47 7.04
C ASN A 162 5.62 -2.74 5.58
N LEU A 163 6.90 -3.01 5.28
CA LEU A 163 7.36 -3.51 3.98
C LEU A 163 7.62 -5.02 4.08
N SER A 164 7.03 -5.80 3.18
CA SER A 164 7.21 -7.25 3.12
C SER A 164 7.33 -7.73 1.68
N ILE A 165 7.94 -8.90 1.49
CA ILE A 165 7.75 -9.67 0.26
C ILE A 165 6.31 -10.18 0.26
N TRP A 166 5.56 -9.85 -0.79
CA TRP A 166 4.16 -10.23 -0.98
C TRP A 166 4.02 -11.53 -1.78
N SER A 167 4.82 -11.65 -2.84
CA SER A 167 4.86 -12.85 -3.68
C SER A 167 6.31 -13.21 -3.97
N TYR A 168 6.56 -14.51 -4.16
CA TYR A 168 7.87 -15.04 -4.51
C TYR A 168 7.71 -16.19 -5.51
N GLN A 169 8.38 -16.05 -6.64
CA GLN A 169 8.59 -17.09 -7.62
C GLN A 169 10.08 -17.46 -7.61
N PRO A 170 10.47 -18.65 -7.14
CA PRO A 170 11.87 -19.05 -7.11
C PRO A 170 12.47 -19.11 -8.52
N LEU A 171 13.80 -19.01 -8.61
CA LEU A 171 14.50 -19.40 -9.82
C LEU A 171 14.24 -20.90 -10.07
N ASN A 172 13.61 -21.27 -11.18
CA ASN A 172 13.47 -22.68 -11.52
C ASN A 172 14.87 -23.24 -11.78
N SER A 173 15.33 -24.14 -10.92
CA SER A 173 16.47 -25.00 -11.22
C SER A 173 16.03 -25.91 -12.36
N VAL A 174 16.44 -25.61 -13.58
CA VAL A 174 16.48 -26.64 -14.62
C VAL A 174 17.56 -27.61 -14.15
N GLY A 175 17.13 -28.78 -13.68
CA GLY A 175 18.01 -29.90 -13.34
C GLY A 175 18.59 -30.55 -14.58
#